data_AF-A0AA91C4N8-F1
#
_entry.id   AF-A0AA91C4N8-F1
#
_cell.length_a   1.000
_cell.length_b   1.000
_cell.length_c   1.000
_cell.angle_alpha   90.00
_cell.angle_beta   90.00
_cell.angle_gamma   90.00
#
_symmetry.space_group_name_H-M   'P 1'
#
loop_
_entity.id
_entity.type
_entity.pdbx_description
1 polymer ?
#
loop_
_entity_poly.entity_id
_entity_poly.type
_entity_poly.pdbx_seq_one_letter_code
_entity_poly.pdbx_strand_id
1 'polypeptide(L)'
;MCKKRKIITITVLFVLGVAVSYLQWGREIDVVGSMGTSSENFHEEHVTFTLNRLIITDKEKCAEEIIKKCRENDFASTLFSYDVAKPNALYGTVYRSRFSMKGQKPLFHFRYTQTADTLGSYNIVDDPEAFTLVIE
;
A
#
# COMPACT_ATOMS: atom_id res chain seq x y z
N MET A 1 -20.03 44.14 -12.56
CA MET A 1 -18.98 43.09 -12.64
C MET A 1 -19.45 41.66 -12.25
N CYS A 2 -20.76 41.31 -12.28
CA CYS A 2 -21.27 40.42 -11.22
C CYS A 2 -21.76 38.98 -11.54
N LYS A 3 -22.14 38.58 -12.76
CA LYS A 3 -22.69 37.22 -12.99
C LYS A 3 -21.73 36.29 -13.75
N LYS A 4 -21.20 36.74 -14.90
CA LYS A 4 -20.27 35.95 -15.73
C LYS A 4 -18.98 35.58 -14.99
N ARG A 5 -18.38 36.52 -14.24
CA ARG A 5 -17.20 36.24 -13.41
C ARG A 5 -17.50 35.23 -12.30
N LYS A 6 -18.66 35.32 -11.64
CA LYS A 6 -19.07 34.35 -10.60
C LYS A 6 -19.25 32.93 -11.17
N ILE A 7 -19.86 32.80 -12.35
CA ILE A 7 -20.01 31.50 -13.03
C ILE A 7 -18.65 30.90 -13.35
N ILE A 8 -17.74 31.68 -13.93
CA ILE A 8 -16.36 31.22 -14.23
C ILE A 8 -15.65 30.77 -12.95
N THR A 9 -15.74 31.54 -11.87
CA THR A 9 -15.13 31.17 -10.58
C THR A 9 -15.70 29.86 -10.03
N ILE A 10 -17.02 29.66 -10.10
CA ILE A 10 -17.67 28.42 -9.63
C ILE A 10 -17.22 27.22 -10.49
N THR A 11 -17.19 27.37 -11.81
CA THR A 11 -16.73 26.30 -12.72
C THR A 11 -15.27 25.93 -12.45
N VAL A 12 -14.39 26.92 -12.26
CA VAL A 12 -12.99 26.67 -11.93
C VAL A 12 -12.85 25.93 -10.59
N LEU A 13 -13.60 26.34 -9.56
CA LEU A 13 -13.60 25.66 -8.26
C LEU A 13 -14.12 24.22 -8.36
N PHE A 14 -15.15 23.98 -9.17
CA PHE A 14 -15.68 22.64 -9.40
C PHE A 14 -14.65 21.73 -10.08
N VAL A 15 -14.02 22.20 -11.16
CA VAL A 15 -12.97 21.46 -11.87
C VAL A 15 -11.80 21.17 -10.93
N LEU A 16 -11.40 22.15 -10.12
CA LEU A 16 -10.34 21.96 -9.13
C LEU A 16 -10.71 20.90 -8.08
N GLY A 17 -11.95 20.93 -7.59
CA GLY A 17 -12.46 19.93 -6.64
C GLY A 17 -12.46 18.52 -7.22
N VAL A 18 -12.92 18.36 -8.47
CA VAL A 18 -12.86 17.08 -9.20
C VAL A 18 -11.42 16.62 -9.35
N ALA A 19 -10.50 17.50 -9.76
CA ALA A 19 -9.09 17.16 -9.92
C ALA A 19 -8.45 16.70 -8.60
N VAL A 20 -8.69 17.41 -7.49
CA VAL A 20 -8.20 17.02 -6.15
C VAL A 20 -8.81 15.69 -5.71
N SER A 21 -10.10 15.47 -5.96
CA SER A 21 -10.75 14.20 -5.62
C SER A 21 -10.14 13.01 -6.37
N TYR A 22 -9.84 13.19 -7.67
CA TYR A 22 -9.16 12.17 -8.47
C TYR A 22 -7.74 11.90 -7.95
N LEU A 23 -6.99 12.94 -7.59
CA LEU A 23 -5.66 12.79 -7.02
C LEU A 23 -5.65 12.12 -5.64
N GLN A 24 -6.75 12.21 -4.89
CA GLN A 24 -6.88 11.61 -3.56
C GLN A 24 -7.40 10.16 -3.59
N TRP A 25 -8.37 9.85 -4.46
CA TRP A 25 -9.06 8.54 -4.47
C TRP A 25 -9.02 7.80 -5.81
N GLY A 26 -8.75 8.48 -6.92
CA GLY A 26 -8.77 7.89 -8.26
C GLY A 26 -7.47 7.21 -8.67
N ARG A 27 -6.45 7.20 -7.80
CA ARG A 27 -5.14 6.58 -8.07
C ARG A 27 -4.97 5.35 -7.20
N GLU A 28 -4.54 4.27 -7.83
CA GLU A 28 -4.35 2.98 -7.17
C GLU A 28 -3.00 2.88 -6.46
N ILE A 29 -2.98 2.01 -5.44
CA ILE A 29 -1.77 1.60 -4.74
C ILE A 29 -1.00 0.67 -5.67
N ASP A 30 0.30 0.90 -5.78
CA ASP A 30 1.18 0.20 -6.72
C ASP A 30 2.44 -0.34 -6.03
N VAL A 31 2.94 -1.48 -6.49
CA VAL A 31 4.20 -2.08 -6.03
C VAL A 31 5.33 -1.61 -6.93
N VAL A 32 6.41 -1.11 -6.34
CA VAL A 32 7.56 -0.59 -7.09
C VAL A 32 8.76 -1.53 -7.04
N GLY A 33 8.82 -2.37 -6.03
CA GLY A 33 9.83 -3.41 -5.92
C GLY A 33 9.48 -4.39 -4.82
N SER A 34 9.89 -5.63 -5.00
CA SER A 34 9.83 -6.67 -3.99
C SER A 34 11.20 -7.35 -3.89
N MET A 35 11.52 -7.83 -2.69
CA MET A 35 12.70 -8.61 -2.39
C MET A 35 12.30 -9.69 -1.41
N GLY A 36 12.26 -10.93 -1.91
CA GLY A 36 12.00 -12.11 -1.10
C GLY A 36 13.30 -12.71 -0.59
N THR A 37 13.38 -12.98 0.71
CA THR A 37 14.44 -13.78 1.32
C THR A 37 13.83 -15.08 1.81
N SER A 38 14.33 -16.21 1.33
CA SER A 38 13.89 -17.53 1.77
C SER A 38 14.98 -18.18 2.60
N SER A 39 14.64 -18.66 3.79
CA SER A 39 15.53 -19.48 4.63
C SER A 39 14.79 -20.76 5.03
N GLU A 40 15.28 -21.91 4.56
CA GLU A 40 14.65 -23.22 4.74
C GLU A 40 13.15 -23.23 4.39
N ASN A 41 12.27 -23.18 5.40
CA ASN A 41 10.81 -23.21 5.28
C ASN A 41 10.14 -21.87 5.60
N PHE A 42 10.92 -20.79 5.69
CA PHE A 42 10.42 -19.46 6.02
C PHE A 42 10.70 -18.48 4.88
N HIS A 43 9.63 -17.93 4.31
CA HIS A 43 9.71 -16.95 3.24
C HIS A 43 9.35 -15.56 3.76
N GLU A 44 10.34 -14.67 3.81
CA GLU A 44 10.16 -13.26 4.13
C GLU A 44 10.07 -12.45 2.84
N GLU A 45 9.07 -11.58 2.75
CA GLU A 45 8.92 -10.69 1.60
C GLU A 45 8.98 -9.22 2.02
N HIS A 46 9.96 -8.50 1.48
CA HIS A 46 10.09 -7.06 1.64
C HIS A 46 9.54 -6.36 0.41
N VAL A 47 8.46 -5.62 0.56
CA VAL A 47 7.76 -4.97 -0.56
C VAL A 47 7.76 -3.46 -0.38
N THR A 48 8.08 -2.76 -1.45
CA THR A 48 8.01 -1.30 -1.51
C THR A 48 6.74 -0.86 -2.24
N PHE A 49 5.88 -0.15 -1.52
CA PHE A 49 4.58 0.32 -2.02
C PHE A 49 4.59 1.82 -2.31
N THR A 50 3.79 2.21 -3.30
CA THR A 50 3.44 3.62 -3.54
C THR A 50 1.94 3.81 -3.50
N LEU A 51 1.49 4.70 -2.63
CA LEU A 51 0.06 4.93 -2.41
C LEU A 51 -0.58 5.77 -3.49
N ASN A 52 0.19 6.70 -4.06
CA ASN A 52 -0.29 7.62 -5.09
C ASN A 52 -1.46 8.52 -4.63
N ARG A 53 -1.62 8.74 -3.30
CA ARG A 53 -2.62 9.63 -2.69
C ARG A 53 -1.97 10.91 -2.15
N LEU A 54 -2.75 11.98 -1.98
CA LEU A 54 -2.22 13.26 -1.47
C LEU A 54 -2.05 13.24 0.05
N ILE A 55 -3.07 12.75 0.76
CA ILE A 55 -3.16 12.74 2.22
C ILE A 55 -3.41 11.33 2.73
N ILE A 56 -2.67 10.91 3.77
CA ILE A 56 -2.91 9.70 4.55
C ILE A 56 -3.22 10.16 5.97
N THR A 57 -4.43 9.89 6.45
CA THR A 57 -4.87 10.24 7.81
C THR A 57 -4.60 9.11 8.79
N ASP A 58 -4.73 7.87 8.34
CA ASP A 58 -4.61 6.67 9.18
C ASP A 58 -3.65 5.69 8.51
N LYS A 59 -2.52 5.43 9.19
CA LYS A 59 -1.46 4.54 8.70
C LYS A 59 -1.85 3.08 8.86
N GLU A 60 -2.56 2.74 9.94
CA GLU A 60 -2.97 1.37 10.24
C GLU A 60 -3.99 0.90 9.20
N LYS A 61 -5.05 1.69 8.99
CA LYS A 61 -6.04 1.40 7.95
C LYS A 61 -5.44 1.35 6.55
N CYS A 62 -4.43 2.18 6.27
CA CYS A 62 -3.70 2.14 5.01
C CYS A 62 -2.89 0.84 4.86
N ALA A 63 -2.23 0.38 5.92
CA ALA A 63 -1.49 -0.87 5.91
C ALA A 63 -2.42 -2.08 5.77
N GLU A 64 -3.58 -2.08 6.43
CA GLU A 64 -4.62 -3.10 6.24
C GLU A 64 -5.10 -3.18 4.79
N GLU A 65 -5.32 -2.03 4.13
CA GLU A 65 -5.68 -1.98 2.71
C GLU A 65 -4.59 -2.60 1.83
N ILE A 66 -3.31 -2.31 2.11
CA ILE A 66 -2.18 -2.89 1.40
C ILE A 66 -2.14 -4.40 1.62
N ILE A 67 -2.26 -4.88 2.86
CA ILE A 67 -2.22 -6.31 3.20
C ILE A 67 -3.36 -7.04 2.49
N LYS A 68 -4.57 -6.47 2.49
CA LYS A 68 -5.70 -7.02 1.75
C LYS A 68 -5.37 -7.16 0.26
N LYS A 69 -4.83 -6.11 -0.38
CA LYS A 69 -4.39 -6.18 -1.79
C LYS A 69 -3.28 -7.19 -2.03
N CYS A 70 -2.33 -7.33 -1.11
CA CYS A 70 -1.33 -8.40 -1.17
C CYS A 70 -2.00 -9.76 -1.16
N ARG A 71 -2.90 -10.03 -0.22
CA ARG A 71 -3.58 -11.33 -0.12
C ARG A 71 -4.43 -11.66 -1.34
N GLU A 72 -5.12 -10.66 -1.89
CA GLU A 72 -5.93 -10.79 -3.11
C GLU A 72 -5.08 -10.75 -4.40
N ASN A 73 -3.78 -10.45 -4.29
CA ASN A 73 -2.86 -10.26 -5.40
C ASN A 73 -3.38 -9.24 -6.45
N ASP A 74 -4.06 -8.19 -5.98
CA ASP A 74 -4.78 -7.20 -6.80
C ASP A 74 -3.98 -5.90 -6.94
N PHE A 75 -2.75 -6.00 -7.46
CA PHE A 75 -1.97 -4.83 -7.85
C PHE A 75 -1.95 -4.69 -9.37
N ALA A 76 -2.13 -3.46 -9.85
CA ALA A 76 -2.20 -3.18 -11.29
C ALA A 76 -0.92 -3.53 -12.06
N SER A 77 0.26 -3.40 -11.42
CA SER A 77 1.55 -3.57 -12.10
C SER A 77 2.29 -4.87 -11.78
N THR A 78 1.94 -5.53 -10.68
CA THR A 78 2.74 -6.63 -10.11
C THR A 78 1.83 -7.76 -9.70
N LEU A 79 2.18 -8.97 -10.13
CA LEU A 79 1.51 -10.21 -9.74
C LEU A 79 2.51 -11.06 -8.97
N PHE A 80 2.24 -11.29 -7.70
CA PHE A 80 3.05 -12.18 -6.88
C PHE A 80 2.79 -13.64 -7.25
N SER A 81 3.84 -14.47 -7.24
CA SER A 81 3.76 -15.90 -7.60
C SER A 81 3.37 -16.77 -6.40
N TYR A 82 2.19 -16.50 -5.81
CA TYR A 82 1.71 -17.24 -4.64
C TYR A 82 1.38 -18.72 -4.91
N ASP A 83 1.29 -19.12 -6.18
CA ASP A 83 1.19 -20.53 -6.58
C ASP A 83 2.49 -21.30 -6.33
N VAL A 84 3.62 -20.60 -6.24
CA VAL A 84 4.96 -21.19 -6.05
C VAL A 84 5.37 -21.13 -4.58
N ALA A 85 5.25 -19.95 -3.96
CA ALA A 85 5.59 -19.76 -2.56
C ALA A 85 4.75 -18.64 -1.96
N LYS A 86 4.08 -18.95 -0.84
CA LYS A 86 3.31 -17.95 -0.08
C LYS A 86 4.20 -17.38 1.02
N PRO A 87 4.27 -16.04 1.18
CA PRO A 87 5.08 -15.42 2.22
C PRO A 87 4.55 -15.75 3.63
N ASN A 88 5.49 -16.03 4.53
CA ASN A 88 5.26 -16.24 5.97
C ASN A 88 5.53 -14.98 6.79
N ALA A 89 6.06 -13.93 6.19
CA ALA A 89 6.24 -12.61 6.76
C ALA A 89 6.23 -11.56 5.65
N LEU A 90 5.56 -10.44 5.90
CA LEU A 90 5.51 -9.31 4.98
C LEU A 90 6.03 -8.05 5.67
N TYR A 91 7.04 -7.44 5.07
CA TYR A 91 7.60 -6.17 5.51
C TYR A 91 7.33 -5.12 4.43
N GLY A 92 6.56 -4.09 4.77
CA GLY A 92 6.16 -3.07 3.83
C GLY A 92 6.86 -1.75 4.07
N THR A 93 7.52 -1.22 3.03
CA THR A 93 8.00 0.16 3.00
C THR A 93 7.03 1.00 2.18
N VAL A 94 6.37 1.98 2.79
CA VAL A 94 5.27 2.70 2.13
C VAL A 94 5.69 4.13 1.79
N TYR A 95 5.68 4.47 0.50
CA TYR A 95 5.93 5.81 0.00
C TYR A 95 4.65 6.49 -0.50
N ARG A 96 4.60 7.81 -0.40
CA ARG A 96 3.49 8.59 -0.98
C ARG A 96 3.44 8.46 -2.50
N SER A 97 4.61 8.52 -3.15
CA SER A 97 4.77 8.43 -4.60
C SER A 97 6.19 8.03 -4.96
N ARG A 98 6.42 7.66 -6.23
CA ARG A 98 7.76 7.37 -6.76
C ARG A 98 8.74 8.54 -6.59
N PHE A 99 8.24 9.78 -6.54
CA PHE A 99 9.08 10.94 -6.27
C PHE A 99 9.62 10.95 -4.83
N SER A 100 8.77 10.65 -3.84
CA SER A 100 9.17 10.51 -2.44
C SER A 100 10.17 9.36 -2.23
N MET A 101 10.07 8.31 -3.04
CA MET A 101 11.01 7.19 -3.04
C MET A 101 12.41 7.60 -3.47
N LYS A 102 12.55 8.44 -4.53
CA LYS A 102 13.85 8.99 -4.93
C LYS A 102 14.51 9.83 -3.82
N GLY A 103 13.70 10.49 -3.01
CA GLY A 103 14.16 11.22 -1.83
C GLY A 103 14.39 10.36 -0.58
N GLN A 104 14.19 9.04 -0.66
CA GLN A 104 14.27 8.08 0.46
C GLN A 104 13.48 8.52 1.70
N LYS A 105 12.32 9.13 1.50
CA LYS A 105 11.41 9.57 2.57
C LYS A 105 10.15 8.70 2.59
N PRO A 106 10.18 7.53 3.24
CA PRO A 106 8.99 6.71 3.44
C PRO A 106 8.00 7.44 4.36
N LEU A 107 6.71 7.17 4.19
CA LEU A 107 5.66 7.65 5.08
C LEU A 107 5.65 6.88 6.40
N PHE A 108 5.82 5.57 6.30
CA PHE A 108 5.92 4.63 7.41
C PHE A 108 6.43 3.28 6.89
N HIS A 109 6.83 2.43 7.82
CA HIS A 109 7.08 1.02 7.57
C HIS A 109 6.06 0.21 8.34
N PHE A 110 5.76 -0.98 7.86
CA PHE A 110 4.94 -1.91 8.62
C PHE A 110 5.51 -3.31 8.54
N ARG A 111 5.17 -4.09 9.55
CA ARG A 111 5.50 -5.50 9.67
C ARG A 111 4.20 -6.26 9.83
N TYR A 112 4.05 -7.32 9.07
CA TYR A 112 2.94 -8.25 9.19
C TYR A 112 3.51 -9.65 9.34
N THR A 113 3.60 -10.08 10.59
CA THR A 113 4.33 -11.28 11.01
C THR A 113 3.50 -12.10 11.98
N GLN A 114 3.71 -13.41 11.99
CA GLN A 114 3.10 -14.34 12.95
C GLN A 114 3.79 -14.29 14.32
N THR A 115 3.10 -14.75 15.36
CA THR A 115 3.66 -14.88 16.71
C THR A 115 4.69 -16.01 16.76
N ALA A 116 5.75 -15.85 17.56
CA ALA A 116 6.98 -16.67 17.54
C ALA A 116 6.75 -18.19 17.62
N ASP A 117 5.66 -18.63 18.25
CA ASP A 117 5.38 -20.05 18.49
C ASP A 117 4.91 -20.83 17.24
N THR A 118 4.77 -20.16 16.09
CA THR A 118 4.15 -20.73 14.87
C THR A 118 4.97 -20.57 13.59
N LEU A 119 6.27 -20.25 13.72
CA LEU A 119 7.15 -19.93 12.59
C LEU A 119 7.08 -20.98 11.47
N GLY A 120 6.70 -20.53 10.27
CA GLY A 120 6.68 -21.32 9.03
C GLY A 120 5.45 -22.23 8.82
N SER A 121 4.53 -22.29 9.79
CA SER A 121 3.32 -23.12 9.66
C SER A 121 2.17 -22.41 8.94
N TYR A 122 2.13 -21.08 9.02
CA TYR A 122 1.06 -20.25 8.47
C TYR A 122 1.58 -19.29 7.40
N ASN A 123 0.70 -18.87 6.49
CA ASN A 123 1.02 -17.90 5.44
C ASN A 123 0.02 -16.74 5.42
N ILE A 124 0.45 -15.58 4.90
CA ILE A 124 -0.37 -14.36 4.97
C ILE A 124 -1.68 -14.45 4.16
N VAL A 125 -1.75 -15.36 3.18
CA VAL A 125 -2.88 -15.45 2.26
C VAL A 125 -4.00 -16.27 2.89
N ASP A 126 -3.68 -17.48 3.35
CA ASP A 126 -4.63 -18.46 3.86
C ASP A 126 -4.96 -18.23 5.34
N ASP A 127 -4.00 -17.73 6.13
CA ASP A 127 -4.08 -17.71 7.60
C ASP A 127 -3.93 -16.30 8.21
N PRO A 128 -4.66 -15.27 7.74
CA PRO A 128 -4.47 -13.89 8.17
C PRO A 128 -4.66 -13.66 9.68
N GLU A 129 -5.47 -14.49 10.33
CA GLU A 129 -5.78 -14.41 11.77
C GLU A 129 -4.56 -14.70 12.66
N ALA A 130 -3.56 -15.42 12.12
CA ALA A 130 -2.33 -15.76 12.84
C ALA A 130 -1.29 -14.62 12.84
N PHE A 131 -1.56 -13.53 12.11
CA PHE A 131 -0.60 -12.46 11.86
C PHE A 131 -0.99 -11.18 12.57
N THR A 132 0.02 -10.49 13.10
CA THR A 132 -0.14 -9.18 13.73
C THR A 132 0.48 -8.10 12.86
N LEU A 133 -0.29 -7.03 12.62
CA LEU A 133 0.19 -5.81 11.98
C LEU A 133 0.83 -4.88 13.02
N VAL A 134 2.05 -4.44 12.76
CA VAL A 134 2.76 -3.43 13.54
C VAL A 134 3.23 -2.31 12.61
N ILE A 135 2.91 -1.06 12.96
CA ILE A 135 3.38 0.14 12.26
C ILE A 135 4.61 0.71 12.97
N GLU A 136 5.63 1.10 12.19
CA GLU A 136 6.86 1.76 12.66
C GLU A 136 6.89 3.27 12.33
#